data_AF-A0AA36GL43-F1
#
_entry.id   AF-A0AA36GL43-F1
#
_cell.length_a   1.000
_cell.length_b   1.000
_cell.length_c   1.000
_cell.angle_alpha   90.00
_cell.angle_beta   90.00
_cell.angle_gamma   90.00
#
_symmetry.space_group_name_H-M   'P 1'
#
loop_
_entity.id
_entity.type
_entity.pdbx_description
1 polymer ?
#
loop_
_entity_poly.entity_id
_entity_poly.type
_entity_poly.pdbx_seq_one_letter_code
_entity_poly.pdbx_strand_id
1 'polypeptide(L)'
;MTTTIRARFYCCCLLVFFNPISSARSEERSEKNDCPKGWTRYDRSKACFVVLPQRLRWAEAERACSKSGGRLASITDEYENAFVFNLAKKANLTTPTIWLGRLVRLARTGAYEWHDGAIGRQAEGFRGEPPSGTELCLTMWLDFDRPEGSWNEWDCGYASGYSAMCKKSLKKSAFSVSTPPTTEPPGTHISQRCCVQSGCGQRCSSNERCIPDDLNCWWRTCSDNGMGWCLPVP
;
A
#
# COMPACT_ATOMS: atom_id res chain seq x y z
N MET A 1 31.41 -76.82 -4.44
CA MET A 1 31.49 -76.59 -5.89
C MET A 1 30.06 -76.32 -6.35
N THR A 2 29.53 -75.10 -6.52
CA THR A 2 30.13 -73.75 -6.57
C THR A 2 31.22 -73.55 -7.62
N THR A 3 30.81 -73.07 -8.81
CA THR A 3 31.50 -72.08 -9.65
C THR A 3 30.53 -71.61 -10.74
N THR A 4 30.16 -70.32 -10.75
CA THR A 4 29.48 -69.68 -11.88
C THR A 4 30.13 -68.32 -12.12
N ILE A 5 31.01 -68.28 -13.13
CA ILE A 5 31.89 -67.15 -13.48
C ILE A 5 32.03 -67.18 -15.02
N ARG A 6 31.94 -66.08 -15.78
CA ARG A 6 31.72 -64.66 -15.44
C ARG A 6 30.32 -64.22 -15.96
N ALA A 7 29.99 -63.04 -16.49
CA ALA A 7 30.73 -61.85 -16.90
C ALA A 7 29.90 -60.55 -16.71
N ARG A 8 30.54 -59.41 -16.97
CA ARG A 8 29.91 -58.13 -17.33
C ARG A 8 30.69 -57.57 -18.52
N PHE A 9 30.01 -56.99 -19.49
CA PHE A 9 30.60 -56.07 -20.46
C PHE A 9 29.89 -54.71 -20.37
N TYR A 10 30.62 -53.65 -20.69
CA TYR A 10 30.28 -52.28 -20.33
C TYR A 10 29.87 -51.41 -21.53
N CYS A 11 28.81 -50.64 -21.32
CA CYS A 11 28.64 -49.24 -21.72
C CYS A 11 28.44 -48.83 -23.21
N CYS A 12 27.40 -47.98 -23.37
CA CYS A 12 27.34 -46.74 -24.16
C CYS A 12 26.66 -46.70 -25.54
N CYS A 13 25.81 -45.66 -25.69
CA CYS A 13 25.17 -45.12 -26.90
C CYS A 13 24.17 -46.06 -27.63
N LEU A 14 23.10 -45.56 -28.26
CA LEU A 14 22.75 -44.18 -28.65
C LEU A 14 21.43 -43.67 -28.02
N LEU A 15 21.22 -42.35 -28.06
CA LEU A 15 20.04 -41.66 -27.55
C LEU A 15 19.02 -41.39 -28.66
N VAL A 16 17.73 -41.57 -28.37
CA VAL A 16 16.63 -40.98 -29.16
C VAL A 16 15.72 -40.22 -28.19
N PHE A 17 15.69 -38.89 -28.31
CA PHE A 17 14.83 -38.04 -27.50
C PHE A 17 13.47 -37.86 -28.16
N PHE A 18 12.39 -38.19 -27.45
CA PHE A 18 11.07 -37.61 -27.69
C PHE A 18 10.63 -36.89 -26.42
N ASN A 19 10.53 -35.56 -26.50
CA ASN A 19 10.20 -34.71 -25.35
C ASN A 19 8.69 -34.80 -25.01
N PRO A 20 8.31 -35.02 -23.74
CA PRO A 20 6.99 -34.59 -23.28
C PRO A 20 6.96 -33.05 -23.31
N ILE A 21 5.89 -32.47 -23.87
CA ILE A 21 5.79 -31.03 -24.09
C ILE A 21 5.59 -30.29 -22.77
N SER A 22 6.23 -29.12 -22.64
CA SER A 22 6.26 -28.30 -21.43
C SER A 22 4.88 -27.90 -20.91
N SER A 23 4.54 -28.37 -19.70
CA SER A 23 3.46 -27.83 -18.85
C SER A 23 4.04 -27.19 -17.58
N ALA A 24 4.95 -26.23 -17.74
CA ALA A 24 5.65 -25.55 -16.63
C ALA A 24 5.74 -24.03 -16.86
N ARG A 25 4.64 -23.37 -17.25
CA ARG A 25 4.67 -21.91 -17.56
C ARG A 25 3.41 -21.08 -17.29
N SER A 26 2.45 -21.60 -16.50
CA SER A 26 1.21 -20.89 -16.14
C SER A 26 1.12 -20.52 -14.65
N GLU A 27 1.66 -21.32 -13.74
CA GLU A 27 1.40 -21.20 -12.31
C GLU A 27 2.19 -20.06 -11.62
N GLU A 28 3.47 -19.87 -11.93
CA GLU A 28 4.30 -18.80 -11.31
C GLU A 28 3.88 -17.35 -11.65
N ARG A 29 2.90 -17.14 -12.55
CA ARG A 29 2.52 -15.78 -13.01
C ARG A 29 1.30 -15.17 -12.31
N SER A 30 0.52 -15.95 -11.55
CA SER A 30 -0.61 -15.43 -10.78
C SER A 30 -0.22 -14.92 -9.39
N GLU A 31 0.63 -15.65 -8.66
CA GLU A 31 0.95 -15.38 -7.23
C GLU A 31 1.45 -13.96 -6.92
N LYS A 32 2.03 -13.26 -7.90
CA LYS A 32 2.53 -11.88 -7.71
C LYS A 32 1.44 -10.83 -7.49
N ASN A 33 0.17 -11.13 -7.77
CA ASN A 33 -0.93 -10.16 -7.75
C ASN A 33 -1.99 -10.43 -6.67
N ASP A 34 -1.84 -11.48 -5.85
CA ASP A 34 -2.78 -11.85 -4.80
C ASP A 34 -2.17 -11.80 -3.40
N CYS A 35 -3.05 -11.76 -2.40
CA CYS A 35 -2.64 -11.62 -1.02
C CYS A 35 -2.16 -12.93 -0.40
N PRO A 36 -1.08 -12.92 0.42
CA PRO A 36 -0.62 -14.12 1.11
C PRO A 36 -1.72 -14.70 1.99
N LYS A 37 -1.73 -16.03 2.16
CA LYS A 37 -2.73 -16.73 2.99
C LYS A 37 -2.89 -16.08 4.37
N GLY A 38 -4.13 -15.72 4.72
CA GLY A 38 -4.46 -15.03 5.97
C GLY A 38 -4.50 -13.49 5.88
N TRP A 39 -4.06 -12.89 4.77
CA TRP A 39 -4.20 -11.45 4.52
C TRP A 39 -5.49 -11.16 3.72
N THR A 40 -6.19 -10.09 4.07
CA THR A 40 -7.38 -9.60 3.37
C THR A 40 -6.97 -8.60 2.29
N ARG A 41 -7.49 -8.76 1.07
CA ARG A 41 -7.21 -7.87 -0.07
C ARG A 41 -8.05 -6.59 -0.01
N TYR A 42 -7.45 -5.45 -0.35
CA TYR A 42 -8.12 -4.17 -0.52
C TYR A 42 -7.80 -3.59 -1.91
N ASP A 43 -8.81 -3.58 -2.79
CA ASP A 43 -8.60 -3.39 -4.22
C ASP A 43 -8.41 -1.95 -4.69
N ARG A 44 -8.65 -0.93 -3.85
CA ARG A 44 -8.39 0.48 -4.21
C ARG A 44 -6.89 0.80 -4.22
N SER A 45 -6.20 0.61 -3.09
CA SER A 45 -4.74 0.83 -2.99
C SER A 45 -3.90 -0.34 -3.51
N LYS A 46 -4.53 -1.43 -3.97
CA LYS A 46 -3.90 -2.72 -4.33
C LYS A 46 -2.97 -3.21 -3.21
N ALA A 47 -3.48 -3.22 -2.00
CA ALA A 47 -2.76 -3.66 -0.81
C ALA A 47 -3.45 -4.85 -0.14
N CYS A 48 -2.67 -5.56 0.65
CA CYS A 48 -3.12 -6.64 1.53
C CYS A 48 -2.99 -6.17 2.98
N PHE A 49 -3.95 -6.54 3.83
CA PHE A 49 -3.98 -6.20 5.25
C PHE A 49 -4.11 -7.44 6.13
N VAL A 50 -3.47 -7.43 7.30
CA VAL A 50 -3.66 -8.47 8.32
C VAL A 50 -3.55 -7.88 9.71
N VAL A 51 -4.39 -8.37 10.64
CA VAL A 51 -4.30 -8.05 12.06
C VAL A 51 -3.42 -9.08 12.75
N LEU A 52 -2.38 -8.62 13.45
CA LEU A 52 -1.64 -9.45 14.41
C LEU A 52 -2.23 -9.19 15.80
N PRO A 53 -2.94 -10.15 16.43
CA PRO A 53 -3.63 -9.94 17.71
C PRO A 53 -2.68 -9.96 18.93
N GLN A 54 -1.39 -10.17 18.69
CA GLN A 54 -0.36 -10.14 19.72
C GLN A 54 -0.20 -8.70 20.23
N ARG A 55 -0.31 -8.49 21.55
CA ARG A 55 -0.01 -7.18 22.15
C ARG A 55 1.50 -6.96 22.16
N LEU A 56 1.94 -5.93 21.46
CA LEU A 56 3.34 -5.59 21.22
C LEU A 56 3.56 -4.08 21.46
N ARG A 57 4.78 -3.66 21.76
CA ARG A 57 5.19 -2.25 21.62
C ARG A 57 5.25 -1.88 20.15
N TRP A 58 5.18 -0.59 19.80
CA TRP A 58 5.11 -0.19 18.39
C TRP A 58 6.32 -0.67 17.55
N ALA A 59 7.53 -0.59 18.10
CA ALA A 59 8.76 -1.05 17.43
C ALA A 59 8.91 -2.60 17.38
N GLU A 60 8.12 -3.33 18.17
CA GLU A 60 7.99 -4.79 18.10
C GLU A 60 6.94 -5.17 17.03
N ALA A 61 5.84 -4.40 16.95
CA ALA A 61 4.77 -4.53 15.95
C ALA A 61 5.26 -4.25 14.52
N GLU A 62 5.99 -3.15 14.28
CA GLU A 62 6.60 -2.85 12.97
C GLU A 62 7.54 -4.00 12.52
N ARG A 63 8.27 -4.58 13.48
CA ARG A 63 9.18 -5.71 13.23
C ARG A 63 8.41 -7.00 12.91
N ALA A 64 7.25 -7.22 13.51
CA ALA A 64 6.37 -8.35 13.22
C ALA A 64 5.70 -8.23 11.83
N CYS A 65 5.25 -7.03 11.45
CA CYS A 65 4.78 -6.75 10.10
C CYS A 65 5.90 -6.92 9.07
N SER A 66 7.11 -6.41 9.36
CA SER A 66 8.31 -6.54 8.53
C SER A 66 8.70 -8.00 8.27
N LYS A 67 8.70 -8.85 9.32
CA LYS A 67 8.90 -10.30 9.18
C LYS A 67 7.85 -10.98 8.32
N SER A 68 6.63 -10.45 8.29
CA SER A 68 5.52 -10.93 7.45
C SER A 68 5.56 -10.38 6.02
N GLY A 69 6.59 -9.59 5.67
CA GLY A 69 6.77 -8.99 4.34
C GLY A 69 5.86 -7.80 4.05
N GLY A 70 5.36 -7.12 5.08
CA GLY A 70 4.67 -5.83 5.01
C GLY A 70 5.27 -4.82 5.99
N ARG A 71 4.53 -3.79 6.39
CA ARG A 71 4.88 -2.83 7.46
C ARG A 71 3.63 -2.53 8.28
N LEU A 72 3.72 -1.80 9.40
CA LEU A 72 2.53 -1.25 10.05
C LEU A 72 1.76 -0.37 9.06
N ALA A 73 0.43 -0.38 9.14
CA ALA A 73 -0.41 0.15 8.08
C ALA A 73 -0.39 1.69 8.01
N SER A 74 0.04 2.23 6.87
CA SER A 74 -0.45 3.52 6.38
C SER A 74 -1.92 3.44 5.99
N ILE A 75 -2.66 4.52 6.18
CA ILE A 75 -4.04 4.65 5.73
C ILE A 75 -4.12 5.85 4.80
N THR A 76 -4.25 5.60 3.49
CA THR A 76 -4.09 6.63 2.46
C THR A 76 -5.39 7.32 2.03
N ASP A 77 -6.55 6.73 2.31
CA ASP A 77 -7.87 7.33 2.05
C ASP A 77 -8.91 6.97 3.13
N GLU A 78 -10.10 7.57 3.06
CA GLU A 78 -11.19 7.40 4.02
C GLU A 78 -11.89 6.03 3.94
N TYR A 79 -11.92 5.43 2.75
CA TYR A 79 -12.47 4.09 2.52
C TYR A 79 -11.51 3.00 3.01
N GLU A 80 -10.20 3.23 2.91
CA GLU A 80 -9.17 2.37 3.49
C GLU A 80 -9.22 2.44 5.02
N ASN A 81 -9.54 3.60 5.60
CA ASN A 81 -9.78 3.73 7.04
C ASN A 81 -11.00 2.90 7.50
N ALA A 82 -12.13 3.05 6.83
CA ALA A 82 -13.35 2.29 7.14
C ALA A 82 -13.13 0.77 6.98
N PHE A 83 -12.37 0.36 5.95
CA PHE A 83 -11.96 -1.04 5.75
C PHE A 83 -11.05 -1.55 6.89
N VAL A 84 -10.02 -0.79 7.26
CA VAL A 84 -9.07 -1.13 8.33
C VAL A 84 -9.76 -1.23 9.70
N PHE A 85 -10.66 -0.30 10.03
CA PHE A 85 -11.51 -0.38 11.23
C PHE A 85 -12.37 -1.65 11.22
N ASN A 86 -13.10 -1.92 10.13
CA ASN A 86 -13.97 -3.10 10.03
C ASN A 86 -13.19 -4.42 10.10
N LEU A 87 -11.98 -4.47 9.54
CA LEU A 87 -11.10 -5.64 9.64
C LEU A 87 -10.59 -5.84 11.08
N ALA A 88 -10.24 -4.75 11.78
CA ALA A 88 -9.81 -4.79 13.17
C ALA A 88 -10.95 -5.18 14.15
N LYS A 89 -12.17 -4.65 13.98
CA LYS A 89 -13.35 -5.06 14.78
C LYS A 89 -13.63 -6.57 14.63
N LYS A 90 -13.53 -7.11 13.41
CA LYS A 90 -13.74 -8.55 13.12
C LYS A 90 -12.67 -9.47 13.72
N ALA A 91 -11.51 -8.95 14.13
CA ALA A 91 -10.46 -9.72 14.78
C ALA A 91 -10.71 -10.01 16.28
N ASN A 92 -11.80 -9.48 16.87
CA ASN A 92 -12.24 -9.73 18.25
C ASN A 92 -11.12 -9.55 19.30
N LEU A 93 -10.45 -8.40 19.25
CA LEU A 93 -9.26 -8.10 20.04
C LEU A 93 -9.60 -7.86 21.52
N THR A 94 -8.71 -8.29 22.42
CA THR A 94 -8.84 -8.13 23.89
C THR A 94 -8.80 -6.67 24.37
N THR A 95 -8.54 -5.73 23.47
CA THR A 95 -8.37 -4.31 23.76
C THR A 95 -8.84 -3.54 22.52
N PRO A 96 -9.72 -2.54 22.66
CA PRO A 96 -10.32 -1.84 21.51
C PRO A 96 -9.35 -0.80 20.90
N THR A 97 -8.10 -1.19 20.66
CA THR A 97 -7.05 -0.30 20.17
C THR A 97 -5.99 -1.10 19.41
N ILE A 98 -5.56 -0.58 18.26
CA ILE A 98 -4.61 -1.24 17.36
C ILE A 98 -3.57 -0.24 16.84
N TRP A 99 -2.31 -0.66 16.74
CA TRP A 99 -1.23 0.14 16.15
C TRP A 99 -1.38 0.29 14.64
N LEU A 100 -1.13 1.50 14.15
CA LEU A 100 -0.94 1.87 12.75
C LEU A 100 0.52 2.26 12.48
N GLY A 101 0.85 2.58 11.23
CA GLY A 101 2.11 3.24 10.90
C GLY A 101 2.22 4.60 11.57
N ARG A 102 3.43 5.08 11.89
CA ARG A 102 3.58 6.42 12.49
C ARG A 102 3.65 7.48 11.39
N LEU A 103 3.11 8.66 11.67
CA LEU A 103 3.35 9.86 10.88
C LEU A 103 4.62 10.54 11.41
N VAL A 104 5.53 10.88 10.51
CA VAL A 104 6.80 11.58 10.80
C VAL A 104 6.68 13.00 10.30
N ARG A 105 6.91 14.00 11.16
CA ARG A 105 6.86 15.41 10.76
C ARG A 105 8.21 15.86 10.20
N LEU A 106 8.22 16.29 8.93
CA LEU A 106 9.41 16.74 8.23
C LEU A 106 9.89 18.10 8.76
N ALA A 107 11.08 18.13 9.37
CA ALA A 107 11.66 19.35 9.94
C ALA A 107 11.84 20.51 8.94
N ARG A 108 11.99 20.22 7.63
CA ARG A 108 12.17 21.25 6.58
C ARG A 108 10.89 21.87 6.03
N THR A 109 9.75 21.18 6.12
CA THR A 109 8.49 21.59 5.46
C THR A 109 7.30 21.67 6.42
N GLY A 110 7.41 21.08 7.61
CA GLY A 110 6.31 20.95 8.57
C GLY A 110 5.22 19.95 8.16
N ALA A 111 5.33 19.34 6.99
CA ALA A 111 4.43 18.30 6.49
C ALA A 111 4.63 16.96 7.23
N TYR A 112 3.66 16.07 7.11
CA TYR A 112 3.69 14.73 7.70
C TYR A 112 3.89 13.69 6.61
N GLU A 113 4.65 12.64 6.88
CA GLU A 113 4.82 11.49 5.98
C GLU A 113 4.59 10.19 6.74
N TRP A 114 3.99 9.19 6.10
CA TRP A 114 3.91 7.85 6.70
C TRP A 114 5.31 7.23 6.76
N HIS A 115 5.62 6.51 7.84
CA HIS A 115 6.92 5.85 8.03
C HIS A 115 7.24 4.75 6.98
N ASP A 116 6.25 4.33 6.20
CA ASP A 116 6.37 3.43 5.04
C ASP A 116 6.60 4.15 3.70
N GLY A 117 6.55 5.48 3.67
CA GLY A 117 6.67 6.30 2.46
C GLY A 117 5.36 6.43 1.66
N ALA A 118 4.22 6.02 2.20
CA ALA A 118 2.93 6.19 1.54
C ALA A 118 2.50 7.67 1.47
N ILE A 119 1.88 8.04 0.35
CA ILE A 119 1.29 9.36 0.10
C ILE A 119 -0.23 9.21 0.15
N GLY A 120 -0.92 10.10 0.86
CA GLY A 120 -2.36 10.08 1.08
C GLY A 120 -2.74 10.81 2.37
N ARG A 121 -3.89 10.45 2.94
CA ARG A 121 -4.44 11.00 4.19
C ARG A 121 -3.40 11.08 5.32
N GLN A 122 -3.34 12.22 6.00
CA GLN A 122 -2.38 12.52 7.09
C GLN A 122 -3.10 13.12 8.31
N ALA A 123 -3.56 14.37 8.22
CA ALA A 123 -4.18 15.07 9.36
C ALA A 123 -5.66 14.70 9.59
N GLU A 124 -6.39 14.35 8.53
CA GLU A 124 -7.85 14.17 8.55
C GLU A 124 -8.34 12.94 9.33
N GLY A 125 -7.45 12.03 9.75
CA GLY A 125 -7.79 10.87 10.58
C GLY A 125 -7.89 11.18 12.08
N PHE A 126 -7.39 12.34 12.50
CA PHE A 126 -7.45 12.83 13.87
C PHE A 126 -8.69 13.70 14.10
N ARG A 127 -9.22 13.70 15.33
CA ARG A 127 -10.38 14.51 15.70
C ARG A 127 -9.95 15.74 16.50
N GLY A 128 -10.13 16.92 15.92
CA GLY A 128 -10.00 18.21 16.60
C GLY A 128 -8.57 18.74 16.66
N GLU A 129 -7.65 17.98 17.24
CA GLU A 129 -6.23 18.35 17.31
C GLU A 129 -5.44 17.71 16.14
N PRO A 130 -4.52 18.45 15.50
CA PRO A 130 -3.59 17.87 14.54
C PRO A 130 -2.60 16.93 15.26
N PRO A 131 -2.05 15.91 14.58
CA PRO A 131 -0.98 15.09 15.14
C PRO A 131 0.17 15.98 15.62
N SER A 132 0.72 15.71 16.80
CA SER A 132 1.85 16.48 17.35
C SER A 132 3.09 16.36 16.46
N GLY A 133 3.22 15.24 15.73
CA GLY A 133 4.37 14.99 14.85
C GLY A 133 5.67 14.78 15.62
N THR A 134 5.56 14.32 16.86
CA THR A 134 6.67 14.06 17.79
C THR A 134 7.06 12.58 17.76
N GLU A 135 7.79 12.09 18.79
CA GLU A 135 8.17 10.68 18.91
C GLU A 135 7.03 9.76 19.41
N LEU A 136 5.76 10.16 19.27
CA LEU A 136 4.60 9.34 19.58
C LEU A 136 4.25 8.39 18.43
N CYS A 137 3.46 7.36 18.75
CA CYS A 137 3.06 6.30 17.84
C CYS A 137 1.54 6.27 17.64
N LEU A 138 1.11 5.95 16.41
CA LEU A 138 -0.29 6.08 16.01
C LEU A 138 -1.11 4.85 16.38
N THR A 139 -2.23 5.05 17.08
CA THR A 139 -3.27 4.05 17.28
C THR A 139 -4.56 4.42 16.56
N MET A 140 -5.40 3.40 16.32
CA MET A 140 -6.81 3.56 15.96
C MET A 140 -7.68 2.93 17.05
N TRP A 141 -8.75 3.61 17.44
CA TRP A 141 -9.72 3.11 18.43
C TRP A 141 -10.83 2.25 17.78
N LEU A 142 -11.33 1.28 18.56
CA LEU A 142 -12.29 0.24 18.13
C LEU A 142 -13.52 0.15 19.05
N ASP A 143 -13.68 1.07 20.00
CA ASP A 143 -14.83 1.17 20.90
C ASP A 143 -16.00 1.93 20.24
N PHE A 144 -17.05 2.23 21.02
CA PHE A 144 -18.28 2.89 20.54
C PHE A 144 -18.42 4.33 21.08
N ASP A 145 -17.60 4.74 22.05
CA ASP A 145 -17.62 6.08 22.65
C ASP A 145 -16.86 7.13 21.81
N ARG A 146 -16.33 6.69 20.66
CA ARG A 146 -15.51 7.46 19.71
C ARG A 146 -16.03 7.24 18.28
N PRO A 147 -15.80 8.20 17.36
CA PRO A 147 -16.10 7.98 15.95
C PRO A 147 -15.35 6.77 15.39
N GLU A 148 -16.04 5.95 14.59
CA GLU A 148 -15.49 4.71 14.06
C GLU A 148 -14.18 4.93 13.28
N GLY A 149 -13.12 4.24 13.70
CA GLY A 149 -11.81 4.34 13.06
C GLY A 149 -11.08 5.68 13.29
N SER A 150 -11.45 6.46 14.32
CA SER A 150 -10.67 7.64 14.71
C SER A 150 -9.27 7.28 15.23
N TRP A 151 -8.28 8.13 14.94
CA TRP A 151 -6.89 7.92 15.34
C TRP A 151 -6.49 8.75 16.56
N ASN A 152 -5.46 8.28 17.26
CA ASN A 152 -4.90 8.92 18.44
C ASN A 152 -3.37 8.68 18.54
N GLU A 153 -2.60 9.63 19.06
CA GLU A 153 -1.16 9.45 19.34
C GLU A 153 -0.95 8.87 20.75
N TRP A 154 -0.02 7.92 20.90
CA TRP A 154 0.25 7.23 22.16
C TRP A 154 1.74 6.90 22.36
N ASP A 155 2.13 6.56 23.58
CA ASP A 155 3.50 6.13 23.91
C ASP A 155 3.89 4.86 23.15
N CYS A 156 4.89 4.97 22.26
CA CYS A 156 5.47 3.86 21.52
C CYS A 156 5.99 2.71 22.40
N GLY A 157 6.42 3.02 23.63
CA GLY A 157 6.96 2.09 24.62
C GLY A 157 5.92 1.38 25.49
N TYR A 158 4.64 1.75 25.35
CA TYR A 158 3.54 1.38 26.26
C TYR A 158 3.56 -0.10 26.62
N ALA A 159 3.84 -0.39 27.90
CA ALA A 159 4.32 -1.69 28.35
C ALA A 159 3.32 -2.86 28.16
N SER A 160 2.01 -2.58 28.17
CA SER A 160 0.97 -3.59 27.92
C SER A 160 0.86 -3.98 26.44
N GLY A 161 1.34 -3.11 25.54
CA GLY A 161 1.23 -3.23 24.08
C GLY A 161 -0.20 -3.14 23.53
N TYR A 162 -0.28 -3.03 22.21
CA TYR A 162 -1.52 -3.17 21.43
C TYR A 162 -1.31 -4.16 20.28
N SER A 163 -2.41 -4.64 19.69
CA SER A 163 -2.36 -5.43 18.44
C SER A 163 -1.83 -4.57 17.28
N ALA A 164 -1.45 -5.19 16.17
CA ALA A 164 -0.89 -4.50 15.01
C ALA A 164 -1.76 -4.66 13.75
N MET A 165 -2.03 -3.58 13.02
CA MET A 165 -2.53 -3.68 11.63
C MET A 165 -1.33 -3.59 10.69
N CYS A 166 -1.07 -4.66 9.94
CA CYS A 166 -0.03 -4.69 8.93
C CYS A 166 -0.61 -4.44 7.53
N LYS A 167 0.11 -3.69 6.69
CA LYS A 167 -0.17 -3.44 5.27
C LYS A 167 0.97 -3.96 4.40
N LYS A 168 0.63 -4.50 3.22
CA LYS A 168 1.57 -4.95 2.21
C LYS A 168 1.06 -4.56 0.83
N SER A 169 1.68 -3.54 0.23
CA SER A 169 1.34 -3.11 -1.14
C SER A 169 1.75 -4.17 -2.15
N LEU A 170 0.83 -4.56 -3.03
CA LEU A 170 1.14 -5.42 -4.17
C LEU A 170 1.93 -4.59 -5.19
N LYS A 171 3.18 -4.96 -5.43
CA LYS A 171 4.00 -4.28 -6.43
C LYS A 171 3.35 -4.48 -7.80
N LYS A 172 2.91 -3.38 -8.45
CA LYS A 172 2.66 -3.41 -9.90
C LYS A 172 3.86 -4.07 -10.56
N SER A 173 3.61 -5.09 -11.38
CA SER A 173 4.65 -5.73 -12.17
C SER A 173 5.39 -4.64 -12.94
N ALA A 174 6.70 -4.50 -12.70
CA ALA A 174 7.54 -3.60 -13.47
C ALA A 174 7.66 -4.19 -14.89
N PHE A 175 6.71 -3.86 -15.75
CA PHE A 175 6.81 -4.11 -17.18
C PHE A 175 8.05 -3.37 -17.67
N SER A 176 9.06 -4.13 -18.10
CA SER A 176 10.21 -3.60 -18.80
C SER A 176 9.73 -2.93 -20.08
N VAL A 177 9.79 -1.60 -20.12
CA VAL A 177 9.38 -0.78 -21.26
C VAL A 177 10.34 -1.03 -22.43
N SER A 178 10.04 -2.07 -23.19
CA SER A 178 10.58 -2.32 -24.52
C SER A 178 9.59 -1.74 -25.51
N THR A 179 9.86 -0.51 -25.94
CA THR A 179 8.95 0.32 -26.73
C THR A 179 8.69 -0.25 -28.13
N PRO A 180 7.44 -0.60 -28.49
CA PRO A 180 7.00 -0.67 -29.88
C PRO A 180 6.48 0.72 -30.32
N PRO A 181 6.39 1.00 -31.63
CA PRO A 181 5.93 2.31 -32.11
C PRO A 181 4.45 2.59 -31.80
N THR A 182 4.13 3.88 -31.68
CA THR A 182 2.82 4.42 -31.34
C THR A 182 1.71 4.03 -32.31
N THR A 183 0.58 3.53 -31.78
CA THR A 183 -0.74 3.64 -32.41
C THR A 183 -1.78 3.83 -31.31
N GLU A 184 -2.45 4.98 -31.26
CA GLU A 184 -3.43 5.31 -30.22
C GLU A 184 -4.85 4.76 -30.51
N PRO A 185 -5.56 4.24 -29.51
CA PRO A 185 -7.02 4.23 -29.47
C PRO A 185 -7.53 5.55 -28.83
N PRO A 186 -8.49 6.27 -29.43
CA PRO A 186 -8.96 7.54 -28.88
C PRO A 186 -9.80 7.37 -27.61
N GLY A 187 -9.74 8.37 -26.71
CA GLY A 187 -10.74 8.56 -25.65
C GLY A 187 -10.30 8.30 -24.21
N THR A 188 -9.06 7.88 -23.93
CA THR A 188 -8.57 7.76 -22.54
C THR A 188 -8.00 9.10 -22.06
N HIS A 189 -8.78 9.86 -21.29
CA HIS A 189 -8.34 11.17 -20.77
C HIS A 189 -7.29 11.02 -19.66
N ILE A 190 -6.00 11.14 -20.01
CA ILE A 190 -4.89 11.11 -19.05
C ILE A 190 -4.79 12.48 -18.38
N SER A 191 -5.32 12.61 -17.16
CA SER A 191 -5.25 13.85 -16.38
C SER A 191 -3.79 14.25 -16.11
N GLN A 192 -3.36 15.41 -16.58
CA GLN A 192 -2.01 15.94 -16.35
C GLN A 192 -1.99 16.92 -15.17
N ARG A 193 -0.82 17.13 -14.55
CA ARG A 193 -0.65 18.15 -13.51
C ARG A 193 -0.40 19.52 -14.13
N CYS A 194 -0.97 20.54 -13.51
CA CYS A 194 -0.83 21.95 -13.89
C CYS A 194 -0.54 22.83 -12.68
N CYS A 195 -0.26 24.11 -12.94
CA CYS A 195 -0.20 25.15 -11.93
C CYS A 195 -1.34 26.14 -12.21
N VAL A 196 -1.98 26.65 -11.17
CA VAL A 196 -3.14 27.56 -11.31
C VAL A 196 -2.69 28.96 -11.79
N GLN A 197 -1.43 29.33 -11.54
CA GLN A 197 -0.89 30.66 -11.87
C GLN A 197 -0.52 30.83 -13.36
N SER A 198 -0.92 31.97 -13.92
CA SER A 198 -0.66 32.44 -15.29
C SER A 198 0.82 32.81 -15.55
N GLY A 199 1.70 31.81 -15.48
CA GLY A 199 3.14 31.95 -15.72
C GLY A 199 3.92 30.65 -15.67
N CYS A 200 3.34 29.59 -15.10
CA CYS A 200 3.97 28.28 -15.00
C CYS A 200 4.21 27.64 -16.38
N GLY A 201 5.32 26.90 -16.51
CA GLY A 201 5.68 26.18 -17.74
C GLY A 201 4.89 24.90 -18.01
N GLN A 202 3.89 24.58 -17.19
CA GLN A 202 2.95 23.47 -17.38
C GLN A 202 1.53 24.04 -17.43
N ARG A 203 0.94 24.00 -18.63
CA ARG A 203 -0.41 24.49 -18.94
C ARG A 203 -1.23 23.36 -19.53
N CYS A 204 -2.52 23.35 -19.24
CA CYS A 204 -3.46 22.39 -19.83
C CYS A 204 -3.72 22.66 -21.31
N SER A 205 -4.30 21.68 -22.01
CA SER A 205 -4.74 21.80 -23.39
C SER A 205 -5.86 22.83 -23.55
N SER A 206 -6.14 23.28 -24.78
CA SER A 206 -7.21 24.24 -25.09
C SER A 206 -8.61 23.82 -24.63
N ASN A 207 -8.82 22.52 -24.43
CA ASN A 207 -10.11 21.91 -24.10
C ASN A 207 -10.19 21.52 -22.61
N GLU A 208 -9.20 21.91 -21.81
CA GLU A 208 -9.04 21.58 -20.41
C GLU A 208 -8.90 22.86 -19.56
N ARG A 209 -9.27 22.79 -18.29
CA ARG A 209 -8.99 23.82 -17.28
C ARG A 209 -8.17 23.23 -16.13
N CYS A 210 -7.28 24.04 -15.56
CA CYS A 210 -6.57 23.67 -14.35
C CYS A 210 -7.50 23.84 -13.13
N ILE A 211 -7.79 22.76 -12.42
CA ILE A 211 -8.56 22.78 -11.16
C ILE A 211 -7.58 22.51 -10.01
N PRO A 212 -7.53 23.34 -8.95
CA PRO A 212 -6.61 23.14 -7.82
C PRO A 212 -6.72 21.75 -7.16
N ASP A 213 -5.61 21.27 -6.59
CA ASP A 213 -5.55 19.97 -5.87
C ASP A 213 -6.39 19.91 -4.57
N ASP A 214 -7.03 21.01 -4.14
CA ASP A 214 -7.80 21.12 -2.89
C ASP A 214 -9.33 20.97 -3.11
N LEU A 215 -9.91 19.94 -2.49
CA LEU A 215 -11.34 19.62 -2.51
C LEU A 215 -12.24 20.73 -1.92
N ASN A 216 -11.68 21.68 -1.16
CA ASN A 216 -12.42 22.81 -0.61
C ASN A 216 -12.71 23.92 -1.64
N CYS A 217 -12.01 23.94 -2.78
CA CYS A 217 -12.18 25.00 -3.80
C CYS A 217 -13.53 24.97 -4.54
N TRP A 218 -14.38 23.97 -4.28
CA TRP A 218 -15.78 23.97 -4.75
C TRP A 218 -16.67 24.93 -3.94
N TRP A 219 -16.29 25.29 -2.71
CA TRP A 219 -17.09 26.10 -1.79
C TRP A 219 -16.30 27.20 -1.06
N ARG A 220 -15.02 27.39 -1.42
CA ARG A 220 -14.14 28.46 -0.92
C ARG A 220 -13.32 29.06 -2.06
N THR A 221 -12.96 30.34 -1.92
CA THR A 221 -11.89 30.94 -2.71
C THR A 221 -10.54 30.38 -2.26
N CYS A 222 -9.79 29.83 -3.21
CA CYS A 222 -8.44 29.30 -3.01
C CYS A 222 -7.39 30.30 -3.53
N SER A 223 -6.11 30.12 -3.17
CA SER A 223 -5.03 30.97 -3.68
C SER A 223 -4.47 30.45 -5.00
N ASP A 224 -4.39 31.30 -6.02
CA ASP A 224 -4.03 30.95 -7.41
C ASP A 224 -2.57 30.48 -7.63
N ASN A 225 -1.77 30.37 -6.57
CA ASN A 225 -0.36 29.96 -6.62
C ASN A 225 -0.16 28.45 -6.39
N GLY A 226 -1.22 27.64 -6.49
CA GLY A 226 -1.23 26.20 -6.22
C GLY A 226 -0.95 25.31 -7.43
N MET A 227 -0.75 24.01 -7.15
CA MET A 227 -0.82 22.93 -8.15
C MET A 227 -2.28 22.48 -8.34
N GLY A 228 -2.56 21.87 -9.49
CA GLY A 228 -3.86 21.31 -9.84
C GLY A 228 -3.78 20.20 -10.87
N TRP A 229 -4.96 19.77 -11.34
CA TRP A 229 -5.14 18.83 -12.45
C TRP A 229 -5.81 19.48 -13.65
N CYS A 230 -5.35 19.12 -14.84
CA CYS A 230 -6.05 19.36 -16.08
C CYS A 230 -7.24 18.41 -16.19
N LEU A 231 -8.43 19.00 -16.28
CA LEU A 231 -9.71 18.32 -16.45
C LEU A 231 -10.49 19.01 -17.57
N PRO A 232 -11.40 18.31 -18.29
CA PRO A 232 -12.19 18.91 -19.35
C PRO A 232 -12.89 20.20 -18.92
N VAL A 233 -12.96 21.16 -19.83
CA VAL A 233 -13.93 22.27 -19.69
C VAL A 233 -15.34 21.68 -19.82
N PRO A 234 -16.27 22.01 -18.89
CA PRO A 234 -17.66 21.56 -18.95
C PRO A 234 -18.48 22.28 -20.04
#